data_AF-A0A9P3EK56-F1
#
_entry.id   AF-A0A9P3EK56-F1
#
_cell.length_a   1.000
_cell.length_b   1.000
_cell.length_c   1.000
_cell.angle_alpha   90.00
_cell.angle_beta   90.00
_cell.angle_gamma   90.00
#
_symmetry.space_group_name_H-M   'P 1'
#
loop_
_entity.id
_entity.type
_entity.pdbx_description
1 polymer ?
#
loop_
_entity_poly.entity_id
_entity_poly.type
_entity_poly.pdbx_seq_one_letter_code
_entity_poly.pdbx_strand_id
1 'polypeptide(L)'
;MKRFIGNLLNKDDSLGGSMRNIVGTLARQKLIRTLLSNLSIIGIYYQWFSNKTENWGNKPADDFAIEENLKALSWINSKGKRRILVFNLNIPVVRNNVDICLFKSDACFYKYGNIADEPKNIDFICCSDD
;
A
#
# COMPACT_ATOMS: atom_id res chain seq x y z
N MET A 1 2.39 -36.06 29.86
CA MET A 1 1.17 -35.35 29.41
C MET A 1 1.26 -33.82 29.51
N LYS A 2 1.92 -33.22 30.51
CA LYS A 2 2.08 -31.75 30.65
C LYS A 2 2.86 -31.04 29.51
N ARG A 3 3.70 -31.75 28.75
CA ARG A 3 4.55 -31.18 27.68
C ARG A 3 3.83 -31.00 26.34
N PHE A 4 2.69 -31.65 26.12
CA PHE A 4 1.90 -31.55 24.88
C PHE A 4 0.95 -30.34 24.87
N ILE A 5 0.41 -29.95 26.03
CA ILE A 5 -0.54 -28.83 26.15
C ILE A 5 0.18 -27.48 25.96
N GLY A 6 1.43 -27.35 26.46
CA GLY A 6 2.24 -26.14 26.26
C GLY A 6 2.59 -25.84 24.79
N ASN A 7 2.72 -26.88 23.95
CA ASN A 7 3.01 -26.70 22.52
C ASN A 7 1.78 -26.25 21.71
N LEU A 8 0.56 -26.54 22.18
CA LEU A 8 -0.68 -26.07 21.56
C LEU A 8 -0.94 -24.60 21.88
N LEU A 9 -0.70 -24.16 23.12
CA LEU A 9 -0.82 -22.76 23.52
C LEU A 9 0.11 -21.82 22.72
N ASN A 10 1.38 -22.21 22.55
CA ASN A 10 2.32 -21.42 21.73
C ASN A 10 1.96 -21.41 20.24
N LYS A 11 1.28 -22.45 19.74
CA LYS A 11 0.77 -22.50 18.36
C LYS A 11 -0.47 -21.65 18.18
N ASP A 12 -1.39 -21.64 19.14
CA ASP A 12 -2.60 -20.80 19.10
C ASP A 12 -2.24 -19.30 19.09
N ASP A 13 -1.23 -18.87 19.86
CA ASP A 13 -0.73 -17.48 19.81
C ASP A 13 -0.08 -17.16 18.46
N SER A 14 0.67 -18.10 17.88
CA SER A 14 1.24 -17.96 16.53
C SER A 14 0.16 -17.91 15.45
N LEU A 15 -0.95 -18.63 15.62
CA LEU A 15 -2.10 -18.60 14.73
C LEU A 15 -2.85 -17.26 14.85
N GLY A 16 -3.06 -16.76 16.07
CA GLY A 16 -3.67 -15.45 16.31
C GLY A 16 -2.87 -14.29 15.73
N GLY A 17 -1.53 -14.35 15.78
CA GLY A 17 -0.65 -13.41 15.08
C GLY A 17 -0.80 -13.48 13.56
N SER A 18 -0.89 -14.69 13.02
CA SER A 18 -1.05 -14.92 11.57
C SER A 18 -2.40 -14.42 11.06
N MET A 19 -3.49 -14.65 11.80
CA MET A 19 -4.82 -14.15 11.42
C MET A 19 -4.90 -12.63 11.41
N ARG A 20 -4.24 -11.94 12.35
CA ARG A 20 -4.15 -10.46 12.33
C ARG A 20 -3.46 -9.93 11.07
N ASN A 21 -2.37 -10.57 10.65
CA ASN A 21 -1.68 -10.21 9.41
C ASN A 21 -2.53 -10.45 8.15
N ILE A 22 -3.29 -11.54 8.13
CA ILE A 22 -4.21 -11.87 7.03
C ILE A 22 -5.32 -10.81 6.95
N VAL A 23 -5.96 -10.48 8.07
CA VAL A 23 -7.03 -9.47 8.12
C VAL A 23 -6.51 -8.11 7.66
N GLY A 24 -5.34 -7.67 8.13
CA GLY A 24 -4.73 -6.42 7.68
C GLY A 24 -4.44 -6.41 6.19
N THR A 25 -3.99 -7.54 5.64
CA THR A 25 -3.75 -7.68 4.19
C THR A 25 -5.03 -7.60 3.38
N LEU A 26 -6.10 -8.29 3.81
CA LEU A 26 -7.42 -8.26 3.16
C LEU A 26 -8.04 -6.86 3.21
N ALA A 27 -7.92 -6.15 4.35
CA ALA A 27 -8.42 -4.79 4.49
C ALA A 27 -7.75 -3.84 3.50
N ARG A 28 -6.42 -3.92 3.38
CA ARG A 28 -5.64 -3.16 2.40
C ARG A 28 -6.06 -3.48 0.96
N GLN A 29 -6.19 -4.76 0.62
CA GLN A 29 -6.63 -5.19 -0.72
C GLN A 29 -8.02 -4.63 -1.07
N LYS A 30 -8.97 -4.70 -0.12
CA LYS A 30 -10.31 -4.14 -0.29
C LYS A 30 -10.29 -2.62 -0.50
N LEU A 31 -9.44 -1.90 0.23
CA LEU A 31 -9.24 -0.47 0.05
C LEU A 31 -8.70 -0.16 -1.34
N ILE A 32 -7.61 -0.82 -1.75
CA ILE A 32 -6.99 -0.63 -3.07
C ILE A 32 -8.00 -0.89 -4.17
N ARG A 33 -8.71 -2.02 -4.12
CA ARG A 33 -9.73 -2.40 -5.11
C ARG A 33 -10.81 -1.32 -5.22
N THR A 34 -11.32 -0.83 -4.08
CA THR A 34 -12.33 0.24 -4.05
C THR A 34 -11.79 1.55 -4.65
N LEU A 35 -10.53 1.90 -4.38
CA LEU A 35 -9.90 3.08 -4.97
C LEU A 35 -9.77 2.96 -6.50
N LEU A 36 -9.28 1.83 -7.00
CA LEU A 36 -9.15 1.57 -8.44
C LEU A 36 -10.50 1.60 -9.15
N SER A 37 -11.55 1.03 -8.54
CA SER A 37 -12.91 1.12 -9.04
C SER A 37 -13.39 2.56 -9.13
N ASN A 38 -13.15 3.38 -8.11
CA ASN A 38 -13.53 4.80 -8.13
C ASN A 38 -12.80 5.58 -9.22
N LEU A 39 -11.48 5.40 -9.37
CA LEU A 39 -10.73 6.05 -10.45
C LEU A 39 -11.24 5.65 -11.83
N SER A 40 -11.60 4.38 -11.98
CA SER A 40 -12.17 3.84 -13.23
C SER A 40 -13.54 4.45 -13.54
N ILE A 41 -14.44 4.55 -12.56
CA ILE A 41 -15.78 5.13 -12.71
C ILE A 41 -15.70 6.62 -13.06
N ILE A 42 -14.77 7.35 -12.43
CA ILE A 42 -14.57 8.80 -12.69
C ILE A 42 -13.85 9.03 -14.03
N GLY A 43 -13.27 7.99 -14.64
CA GLY A 43 -12.51 8.10 -15.89
C GLY A 43 -11.10 8.68 -15.71
N ILE A 44 -10.55 8.61 -14.49
CA ILE A 44 -9.18 9.04 -14.21
C ILE A 44 -8.22 7.91 -14.60
N TYR A 45 -7.36 8.21 -15.57
CA TYR A 45 -6.26 7.31 -15.91
C TYR A 45 -5.23 7.25 -14.78
N TYR A 46 -4.72 6.05 -14.51
CA TYR A 46 -3.71 5.82 -13.50
C TYR A 46 -2.61 4.89 -14.01
N GLN A 47 -1.46 5.00 -13.36
CA GLN A 47 -0.37 4.05 -13.43
C GLN A 47 -0.20 3.40 -12.06
N TRP A 48 0.31 2.18 -12.02
CA TRP A 48 0.52 1.43 -10.79
C TRP A 48 1.91 0.85 -10.76
N PHE A 49 2.53 0.78 -9.59
CA PHE A 49 3.82 0.15 -9.39
C PHE A 49 3.59 -1.23 -8.79
N SER A 50 4.11 -2.26 -9.45
CA SER A 50 4.03 -3.63 -8.98
C SER A 50 5.21 -3.96 -8.08
N ASN A 51 4.96 -4.55 -6.91
CA ASN A 51 6.01 -5.09 -6.06
C ASN A 51 6.67 -6.33 -6.67
N LYS A 52 6.00 -7.00 -7.62
CA LYS A 52 6.50 -8.24 -8.25
C LYS A 52 7.42 -7.95 -9.43
N THR A 53 7.06 -7.01 -10.29
CA THR A 53 7.88 -6.63 -11.46
C THR A 53 8.78 -5.44 -11.18
N GLU A 54 8.59 -4.77 -10.05
CA GLU A 54 9.31 -3.57 -9.64
C GLU A 54 9.29 -2.44 -10.68
N ASN A 55 8.19 -2.35 -11.42
CA ASN A 55 8.05 -1.40 -12.51
C ASN A 55 6.68 -0.74 -12.49
N TRP A 56 6.62 0.47 -13.05
CA TRP A 56 5.36 1.15 -13.34
C TRP A 56 4.70 0.53 -14.56
N GLY A 57 3.45 0.11 -14.38
CA GLY A 57 2.54 -0.29 -15.42
C GLY A 57 1.44 0.74 -15.62
N ASN A 58 0.98 0.84 -16.85
CA ASN A 58 -0.27 1.53 -17.17
C ASN A 58 -1.46 0.74 -16.61
N LYS A 59 -2.61 1.42 -16.40
CA LYS A 59 -3.88 0.74 -16.09
C LYS A 59 -4.11 -0.41 -17.09
N PRO A 60 -4.21 -1.67 -16.64
CA PRO A 60 -4.46 -2.79 -17.53
C PRO A 60 -5.93 -2.82 -17.96
N ALA A 61 -6.22 -3.51 -19.06
CA ALA A 61 -7.60 -3.75 -19.51
C ALA A 61 -8.34 -4.71 -18.55
N ASP A 62 -7.62 -5.70 -18.03
CA ASP A 62 -8.06 -6.59 -16.96
C ASP A 62 -7.23 -6.30 -15.71
N ASP A 63 -7.89 -5.84 -14.66
CA ASP A 63 -7.28 -5.49 -13.37
C ASP A 63 -7.52 -6.57 -12.29
N PHE A 64 -7.87 -7.79 -12.69
CA PHE A 64 -8.08 -8.90 -11.77
C PHE A 64 -6.85 -9.11 -10.85
N ALA A 65 -7.10 -9.17 -9.54
CA ALA A 65 -6.10 -9.37 -8.48
C ALA A 65 -4.91 -8.37 -8.43
N ILE A 66 -4.99 -7.23 -9.12
CA ILE A 66 -3.92 -6.21 -9.12
C ILE A 66 -3.54 -5.73 -7.71
N GLU A 67 -4.50 -5.66 -6.79
CA GLU A 67 -4.36 -5.25 -5.40
C GLU A 67 -3.43 -6.15 -4.57
N GLU A 68 -3.17 -7.37 -5.03
CA GLU A 68 -2.24 -8.29 -4.36
C GLU A 68 -0.78 -7.84 -4.49
N ASN A 69 -0.45 -7.18 -5.60
CA ASN A 69 0.92 -6.80 -5.95
C ASN A 69 1.12 -5.29 -6.06
N LEU A 70 0.07 -4.48 -5.94
CA LEU A 70 0.14 -3.04 -6.04
C LEU A 70 0.85 -2.43 -4.82
N LYS A 71 1.97 -1.76 -5.06
CA LYS A 71 2.76 -1.06 -4.05
C LYS A 71 2.52 0.44 -4.06
N ALA A 72 2.38 1.02 -5.25
CA ALA A 72 2.10 2.44 -5.43
C ALA A 72 1.14 2.68 -6.59
N LEU A 73 0.46 3.83 -6.55
CA LEU A 73 -0.47 4.29 -7.56
C LEU A 73 -0.13 5.73 -7.92
N SER A 74 -0.13 6.07 -9.20
CA SER A 74 0.12 7.42 -9.70
C SER A 74 -1.02 7.87 -10.59
N TRP A 75 -1.51 9.09 -10.40
CA TRP A 75 -2.53 9.68 -11.25
C TRP A 75 -2.42 11.21 -11.26
N ILE A 76 -3.15 11.82 -12.19
CA ILE A 76 -3.35 13.28 -12.23
C ILE A 76 -4.74 13.56 -11.66
N ASN A 77 -4.82 14.41 -10.64
CA ASN A 77 -6.10 14.80 -10.07
C ASN A 77 -6.85 15.82 -10.95
N SER A 78 -8.10 16.13 -10.59
CA SER A 78 -8.93 17.10 -11.32
C SER A 78 -8.35 18.53 -11.41
N LYS A 79 -7.38 18.87 -10.56
CA LYS A 79 -6.66 20.16 -10.58
C LYS A 79 -5.37 20.10 -11.42
N GLY A 80 -5.14 19.03 -12.19
CA GLY A 80 -3.94 18.83 -12.99
C GLY A 80 -2.68 18.51 -12.18
N LYS A 81 -2.80 18.25 -10.87
CA LYS A 81 -1.65 17.95 -10.02
C LYS A 81 -1.40 16.45 -9.98
N ARG A 82 -0.15 16.07 -10.16
CA ARG A 82 0.31 14.69 -10.04
C ARG A 82 0.32 14.25 -8.58
N ARG A 83 -0.08 13.00 -8.36
CA ARG A 83 -0.22 12.38 -7.05
C ARG A 83 0.33 10.97 -7.11
N ILE A 84 1.06 10.59 -6.07
CA ILE A 84 1.50 9.21 -5.86
C ILE A 84 1.01 8.75 -4.50
N LEU A 85 0.24 7.67 -4.46
CA LEU A 85 -0.14 6.97 -3.25
C LEU A 85 0.75 5.75 -3.10
N VAL A 86 1.42 5.59 -1.95
CA VAL A 86 2.30 4.46 -1.66
C VAL A 86 1.80 3.73 -0.42
N PHE A 87 1.79 2.40 -0.47
CA PHE A 87 1.35 1.55 0.64
C PHE A 87 2.54 0.96 1.39
N ASN A 88 2.45 0.88 2.72
CA ASN A 88 3.45 0.30 3.62
C ASN A 88 4.87 0.83 3.34
N LEU A 89 5.07 2.13 3.52
CA LEU A 89 6.34 2.81 3.23
C LEU A 89 6.99 3.25 4.54
N ASN A 90 8.29 2.99 4.69
CA ASN A 90 9.06 3.57 5.78
C ASN A 90 9.27 5.06 5.52
N ILE A 91 8.84 5.92 6.45
CA ILE A 91 9.01 7.36 6.33
C ILE A 91 10.07 7.81 7.33
N PRO A 92 11.24 8.30 6.86
CA PRO A 92 12.35 8.68 7.75
C PRO A 92 11.99 9.72 8.81
N VAL A 93 11.08 10.64 8.48
CA VAL A 93 10.64 11.73 9.37
C VAL A 93 9.92 11.19 10.60
N VAL A 94 9.06 10.18 10.45
CA VAL A 94 8.33 9.55 11.56
C VAL A 94 9.03 8.31 12.11
N ARG A 95 10.15 7.90 11.47
CA ARG A 95 10.97 6.73 11.84
C ARG A 95 10.17 5.44 12.01
N ASN A 96 9.08 5.32 11.26
CA ASN A 96 8.17 4.18 11.33
C ASN A 96 7.65 3.83 9.93
N ASN A 97 7.12 2.61 9.80
CA ASN A 97 6.36 2.21 8.63
C ASN A 97 4.97 2.84 8.69
N VAL A 98 4.59 3.46 7.59
CA VAL A 98 3.30 4.11 7.42
C VAL A 98 2.48 3.30 6.43
N ASP A 99 1.25 2.98 6.80
CA ASP A 99 0.36 2.15 5.98
C ASP A 99 0.06 2.80 4.63
N ILE A 100 -0.17 4.11 4.61
CA ILE A 100 -0.54 4.86 3.40
C ILE A 100 0.14 6.24 3.41
N CYS A 101 0.83 6.57 2.32
CA CYS A 101 1.43 7.89 2.11
C CYS A 101 1.00 8.47 0.76
N LEU A 102 0.61 9.75 0.75
CA LEU A 102 0.29 10.49 -0.46
C LEU A 102 1.35 11.57 -0.71
N PHE A 103 1.90 11.59 -1.92
CA PHE A 103 2.95 12.52 -2.34
C PHE A 103 2.50 13.44 -3.47
N LYS A 104 3.03 14.66 -3.49
CA LYS A 104 2.90 15.65 -4.57
C LYS A 104 3.99 15.45 -5.62
N SER A 105 4.01 14.32 -6.31
CA SER A 105 5.09 14.02 -7.27
C SER A 105 4.61 13.20 -8.47
N ASP A 106 5.51 12.97 -9.43
CA ASP A 106 5.34 12.12 -10.61
C ASP A 106 5.93 10.72 -10.36
N ALA A 107 5.33 9.69 -10.97
CA ALA A 107 5.82 8.31 -10.99
C ALA A 107 7.32 8.21 -11.30
N CYS A 108 7.86 9.07 -12.19
CA CYS A 108 9.28 9.12 -12.53
C CYS A 108 10.21 9.38 -11.32
N PHE A 109 9.72 10.00 -10.26
CA PHE A 109 10.48 10.27 -9.03
C PHE A 109 10.32 9.19 -7.97
N TYR A 110 9.47 8.19 -8.20
CA TYR A 110 9.34 7.05 -7.30
C TYR A 110 10.55 6.11 -7.44
N LYS A 111 11.59 6.38 -6.66
CA LYS A 111 12.79 5.55 -6.55
C LYS A 111 12.64 4.57 -5.38
N TYR A 112 11.72 3.61 -5.48
CA TYR A 112 11.52 2.54 -4.47
C TYR A 112 11.27 3.03 -3.03
N GLY A 113 10.76 4.25 -2.85
CA GLY A 113 10.50 4.81 -1.53
C GLY A 113 11.35 6.03 -1.16
N ASN A 114 12.46 6.31 -1.85
CA ASN A 114 13.31 7.49 -1.57
C ASN A 114 12.59 8.83 -1.79
N ILE A 115 11.39 8.80 -2.40
CA ILE A 115 10.48 9.96 -2.44
C ILE A 115 10.14 10.48 -1.03
N ALA A 116 10.19 9.61 -0.02
CA ALA A 116 9.98 9.96 1.39
C ALA A 116 11.14 10.70 2.06
N ASP A 117 12.34 10.69 1.45
CA ASP A 117 13.52 11.36 1.99
C ASP A 117 13.40 12.89 1.92
N GLU A 118 12.50 13.38 1.06
CA GLU A 118 12.20 14.79 0.91
C GLU A 118 10.83 15.13 1.53
N PRO A 119 10.78 15.64 2.78
CA PRO A 119 9.51 15.84 3.50
C PRO A 119 8.56 16.80 2.79
N LYS A 120 9.09 17.75 2.02
CA LYS A 120 8.32 18.71 1.21
C LYS A 120 7.41 18.04 0.16
N ASN A 121 7.71 16.80 -0.23
CA ASN A 121 6.95 16.05 -1.23
C ASN A 121 5.75 15.32 -0.61
N ILE A 122 5.70 15.20 0.72
CA ILE A 122 4.63 14.53 1.46
C ILE A 122 3.42 15.46 1.54
N ASP A 123 2.27 15.01 1.02
CA ASP A 123 0.98 15.71 1.15
C ASP A 123 0.23 15.22 2.40
N PHE A 124 0.24 13.90 2.61
CA PHE A 124 -0.51 13.26 3.68
C PHE A 124 0.12 11.92 4.07
N ILE A 125 0.08 11.61 5.36
CA ILE A 125 0.54 10.35 5.97
C ILE A 125 -0.64 9.82 6.78
N CYS A 126 -1.06 8.59 6.50
CA CYS A 126 -1.99 7.85 7.34
C CYS A 126 -1.22 6.78 8.12
N CYS A 127 -1.03 7.02 9.41
CA CYS A 127 -0.59 5.99 10.33
C CYS A 127 -1.83 5.37 10.96
N SER A 128 -1.85 4.05 11.11
CA SER A 128 -2.74 3.44 12.10
C SER A 128 -2.16 3.75 13.48
N ASP A 129 -2.98 4.28 14.38
CA ASP A 129 -2.63 4.41 15.79
C ASP A 129 -2.72 3.00 16.41
N ASP A 130 -1.57 2.32 16.53
CA ASP A 130 -1.41 1.15 17.40
C ASP A 130 -0.95 1.58 18.80
#